data_AF-A0A1F6S469-F1
#
_entry.id   AF-A0A1F6S469-F1
#
_cell.length_a   1.000
_cell.length_b   1.000
_cell.length_c   1.000
_cell.angle_alpha   90.00
_cell.angle_beta   90.00
_cell.angle_gamma   90.00
#
_symmetry.space_group_name_H-M   'P 1'
#
loop_
_entity.id
_entity.type
_entity.pdbx_description
1 polymer ?
#
loop_
_entity_poly.entity_id
_entity_poly.type
_entity_poly.pdbx_seq_one_letter_code
_entity_poly.pdbx_strand_id
1 'polypeptide(L)'
;MKKISLILVAMALVLAMAAVALGQTRDFHKNHPELRAEEIFIGNFTAREVGEIRWKTKRMGEKALNRDGVPISNLGWQGGYPVFVQKSELMEAGVDP
;
A
#
# COMPACT_ATOMS: atom_id res chain seq x y z
N MET A 1 36.69 -2.34 31.17
CA MET A 1 36.06 -3.07 30.04
C MET A 1 34.53 -2.95 29.96
N LYS A 2 33.80 -2.42 30.97
CA LYS A 2 32.31 -2.32 30.93
C LYS A 2 31.73 -1.13 30.15
N LYS A 3 32.50 -0.04 29.96
CA LYS A 3 32.02 1.20 29.33
C LYS A 3 31.90 1.12 27.80
N ILE A 4 32.75 0.33 27.14
CA ILE A 4 32.75 0.18 25.67
C ILE A 4 31.53 -0.62 25.20
N SER A 5 31.12 -1.66 25.95
CA SER A 5 29.88 -2.41 25.65
C SER A 5 28.63 -1.54 25.76
N LEU A 6 28.57 -0.60 26.70
CA LEU A 6 27.39 0.26 26.86
C LEU A 6 27.23 1.23 25.67
N ILE A 7 28.33 1.76 25.15
CA ILE A 7 28.33 2.65 23.98
C ILE A 7 27.88 1.89 22.72
N LEU A 8 28.36 0.67 22.53
CA LEU A 8 27.97 -0.16 21.38
C LEU A 8 26.49 -0.56 21.43
N VAL A 9 25.96 -0.88 22.61
CA VAL A 9 24.53 -1.18 22.78
C VAL A 9 23.67 0.07 22.54
N ALA A 10 24.08 1.24 23.07
CA ALA A 10 23.37 2.49 22.82
C ALA A 10 23.38 2.86 21.33
N MET A 11 24.50 2.65 20.64
CA MET A 11 24.62 2.91 19.20
C MET A 11 23.76 1.96 18.37
N ALA A 12 23.71 0.68 18.72
CA ALA A 12 22.80 -0.29 18.10
C ALA A 12 21.32 0.08 18.31
N LEU A 13 20.96 0.58 19.50
CA LEU A 13 19.61 1.04 19.82
C LEU A 13 19.21 2.27 18.98
N VAL A 14 20.12 3.23 18.83
CA VAL A 14 19.91 4.44 18.01
C VAL A 14 19.78 4.07 16.53
N LEU A 15 20.60 3.14 16.03
CA LEU A 15 20.50 2.63 14.65
C LEU A 15 19.19 1.88 14.41
N ALA A 16 18.73 1.07 15.36
CA ALA A 16 17.44 0.40 15.28
C ALA A 16 16.27 1.40 15.28
N MET A 17 16.31 2.42 16.14
CA MET A 17 15.30 3.48 16.16
C MET A 17 15.31 4.33 14.89
N ALA A 18 16.49 4.62 14.32
CA ALA A 18 16.61 5.31 13.03
C ALA A 18 16.06 4.45 11.88
N ALA A 19 16.29 3.14 11.88
CA ALA A 19 15.70 2.23 10.89
C ALA A 19 14.17 2.12 11.02
N VAL A 20 13.63 2.19 12.25
CA VAL A 20 12.18 2.25 12.50
C VAL A 20 11.59 3.60 12.07
N ALA A 21 12.31 4.71 12.28
CA ALA A 21 11.87 6.05 11.85
C ALA A 21 11.99 6.27 10.33
N LEU A 22 12.97 5.63 9.69
CA LEU A 22 13.07 5.49 8.22
C LEU A 22 12.14 4.40 7.68
N GLY A 23 11.37 3.75 8.56
CA GLY A 23 10.35 2.76 8.31
C GLY A 23 9.15 3.35 7.56
N GLN A 24 9.42 3.72 6.31
CA GLN A 24 8.53 3.64 5.17
C GLN A 24 7.25 4.48 5.26
N THR A 25 7.28 5.66 4.65
CA THR A 25 6.18 6.02 3.76
C THR A 25 6.11 4.95 2.67
N ARG A 26 5.48 3.80 2.97
CA ARG A 26 5.20 2.77 1.97
C ARG A 26 4.33 3.46 0.94
N ASP A 27 4.85 3.60 -0.26
CA ASP A 27 4.01 3.96 -1.39
C ASP A 27 2.97 2.84 -1.52
N PHE A 28 1.77 3.13 -1.02
CA PHE A 28 0.69 2.16 -0.92
C PHE A 28 0.22 1.75 -2.32
N HIS A 29 0.46 2.58 -3.34
CA HIS A 29 0.21 2.24 -4.73
C HIS A 29 1.09 1.08 -5.23
N LYS A 30 2.28 0.91 -4.64
CA LYS A 30 3.28 -0.09 -5.04
C LYS A 30 3.38 -1.27 -4.09
N ASN A 31 2.80 -1.18 -2.90
CA ASN A 31 2.98 -2.16 -1.83
C ASN A 31 1.66 -2.64 -1.19
N HIS A 32 0.52 -2.49 -1.86
CA HIS A 32 -0.73 -3.05 -1.37
C HIS A 32 -0.58 -4.58 -1.20
N PRO A 33 -0.96 -5.18 -0.05
CA PRO A 33 -0.79 -6.62 0.20
C PRO A 33 -1.42 -7.54 -0.86
N GLU A 34 -2.52 -7.07 -1.46
CA GLU A 34 -3.23 -7.76 -2.54
C GLU A 34 -2.75 -7.41 -3.96
N LEU A 35 -1.72 -6.58 -4.14
CA LEU A 35 -1.20 -6.17 -5.44
C LEU A 35 -0.52 -7.37 -6.14
N ARG A 36 -0.83 -7.61 -7.41
CA ARG A 36 -0.14 -8.62 -8.23
C ARG A 36 0.94 -7.97 -9.08
N ALA A 37 1.83 -8.80 -9.65
CA ALA A 37 2.81 -8.34 -10.60
C ALA A 37 2.13 -7.59 -11.76
N GLU A 38 2.71 -6.46 -12.14
CA GLU A 38 2.23 -5.56 -13.21
C GLU A 38 0.89 -4.87 -12.98
N GLU A 39 0.34 -4.92 -11.77
CA GLU A 39 -0.81 -4.10 -11.40
C GLU A 39 -0.40 -2.78 -10.73
N ILE A 40 -1.30 -1.81 -10.78
CA ILE A 40 -1.28 -0.54 -10.04
C ILE A 40 -2.55 -0.44 -9.21
N PHE A 41 -2.40 -0.10 -7.93
CA PHE A 41 -3.53 0.24 -7.08
C PHE A 41 -4.03 1.65 -7.40
N ILE A 42 -5.28 1.76 -7.84
CA ILE A 42 -5.89 3.05 -8.25
C ILE A 42 -6.80 3.67 -7.19
N GLY A 43 -7.08 2.96 -6.09
CA GLY A 43 -7.86 3.48 -4.98
C GLY A 43 -8.83 2.46 -4.38
N ASN A 44 -9.51 2.88 -3.32
CA ASN A 44 -10.60 2.13 -2.70
C ASN A 44 -11.93 2.66 -3.23
N PHE A 45 -12.81 1.78 -3.69
CA PHE A 45 -14.09 2.11 -4.31
C PHE A 45 -15.19 1.21 -3.75
N THR A 46 -16.43 1.68 -3.74
CA THR A 46 -17.61 0.83 -3.49
C THR A 46 -17.83 -0.13 -4.66
N ALA A 47 -18.50 -1.26 -4.42
CA ALA A 47 -18.81 -2.22 -5.48
C ALA A 47 -19.57 -1.59 -6.68
N ARG A 48 -20.41 -0.57 -6.40
CA ARG A 48 -21.10 0.20 -7.45
C ARG A 48 -20.12 0.98 -8.30
N GLU A 49 -19.23 1.75 -7.69
CA GLU A 49 -18.22 2.55 -8.39
C GLU A 49 -17.29 1.67 -9.23
N VAL A 50 -16.92 0.47 -8.74
CA VAL A 50 -16.13 -0.49 -9.53
C VAL A 50 -16.82 -0.85 -10.85
N GLY A 51 -18.15 -0.97 -10.85
CA GLY A 51 -18.94 -1.23 -12.07
C GLY A 51 -18.90 -0.08 -13.09
N GLU A 52 -18.63 1.14 -12.63
CA GLU A 52 -18.56 2.34 -13.48
C GLU A 52 -17.15 2.57 -14.06
N ILE A 53 -16.11 1.95 -13.48
CA ILE A 53 -14.73 2.02 -13.97
C ILE A 53 -14.60 1.28 -15.31
N ARG A 54 -14.08 1.98 -16.32
CA ARG A 54 -13.99 1.46 -17.70
C ARG A 54 -12.73 0.68 -18.03
N TRP A 55 -11.76 0.62 -17.12
CA TRP A 55 -10.57 -0.24 -17.28
C TRP A 55 -11.01 -1.71 -17.43
N LYS A 56 -10.54 -2.34 -18.50
CA LYS A 56 -10.84 -3.73 -18.86
C LYS A 56 -10.11 -4.70 -17.94
N THR A 57 -8.89 -4.34 -17.54
CA THR A 57 -8.04 -5.15 -16.67
C THR A 57 -8.29 -4.90 -15.18
N LYS A 58 -9.32 -4.12 -14.82
CA LYS A 58 -9.63 -3.84 -13.42
C LYS A 58 -9.89 -5.12 -12.65
N ARG A 59 -9.34 -5.18 -11.44
CA ARG A 59 -9.58 -6.25 -10.48
C ARG A 59 -9.96 -5.64 -9.14
N MET A 60 -11.06 -6.13 -8.59
CA MET A 60 -11.48 -5.82 -7.23
C MET A 60 -10.75 -6.75 -6.26
N GLY A 61 -10.14 -6.20 -5.21
CA GLY A 61 -9.63 -6.97 -4.07
C GLY A 61 -10.71 -7.21 -3.02
N GLU A 62 -10.29 -7.74 -1.88
CA GLU A 62 -11.19 -8.19 -0.82
C GLU A 62 -11.53 -7.10 0.18
N LYS A 63 -10.52 -6.34 0.64
CA LYS A 63 -10.70 -5.43 1.78
C LYS A 63 -9.92 -4.14 1.62
N ALA A 64 -10.62 -3.00 1.68
CA ALA A 64 -9.95 -1.72 1.72
C ALA A 64 -9.07 -1.59 2.97
N LEU A 65 -7.83 -1.20 2.74
CA LEU A 65 -6.85 -0.92 3.78
C LEU A 65 -6.50 0.57 3.76
N ASN A 66 -6.11 1.10 4.92
CA ASN A 66 -5.53 2.43 5.05
C ASN A 66 -4.03 2.39 4.66
N ARG A 67 -3.36 3.55 4.77
CA ARG A 67 -1.92 3.68 4.43
C ARG A 67 -1.00 2.82 5.31
N ASP A 68 -1.47 2.45 6.49
CA ASP A 68 -0.74 1.59 7.43
C ASP A 68 -1.00 0.09 7.16
N GLY A 69 -1.79 -0.24 6.13
CA GLY A 69 -2.22 -1.61 5.83
C GLY A 69 -3.30 -2.12 6.79
N VAL A 70 -3.90 -1.24 7.60
CA VAL A 70 -4.97 -1.60 8.54
C VAL A 70 -6.31 -1.57 7.81
N PRO A 71 -7.16 -2.60 7.98
CA PRO A 71 -8.45 -2.60 7.31
C PRO A 71 -9.38 -1.48 7.74
N ILE A 72 -10.05 -0.85 6.78
CA ILE A 72 -10.99 0.24 7.04
C ILE A 72 -12.38 -0.36 7.27
N SER A 73 -12.77 -0.53 8.54
CA SER A 73 -14.07 -1.10 8.93
C SER A 73 -15.25 -0.12 8.80
N ASN A 74 -14.99 1.18 8.64
CA ASN A 74 -16.00 2.24 8.77
C ASN A 74 -16.46 2.84 7.43
N LEU A 75 -16.26 2.16 6.30
CA LEU A 75 -16.69 2.65 4.97
C LEU A 75 -18.20 2.50 4.72
N GLY A 76 -19.01 2.33 5.78
CA GLY A 76 -20.46 2.13 5.69
C GLY A 76 -20.86 0.77 5.13
N TRP A 77 -22.16 0.58 4.91
CA TRP A 77 -22.80 -0.69 4.50
C TRP A 77 -22.31 -1.25 3.16
N GLN A 78 -21.60 -0.47 2.35
CA GLN A 78 -21.16 -0.89 1.02
C GLN A 78 -19.72 -1.42 0.98
N GLY A 79 -18.92 -1.18 2.03
CA GLY A 79 -17.51 -1.58 2.06
C GLY A 79 -16.67 -0.90 0.96
N GLY A 80 -15.43 -0.54 1.28
CA GLY A 80 -14.46 -0.20 0.24
C GLY A 80 -13.75 -1.45 -0.24
N TYR A 81 -13.56 -1.54 -1.55
CA TYR A 81 -12.75 -2.55 -2.19
C TYR A 81 -11.56 -1.87 -2.87
N PRO A 82 -10.34 -2.37 -2.67
CA PRO A 82 -9.20 -1.86 -3.40
C PRO A 82 -9.32 -2.30 -4.86
N VAL A 83 -9.04 -1.37 -5.79
CA VAL A 83 -9.08 -1.65 -7.22
C VAL A 83 -7.68 -1.56 -7.80
N PHE A 84 -7.36 -2.57 -8.60
CA PHE A 84 -6.09 -2.73 -9.28
C PHE A 84 -6.30 -2.74 -10.79
N VAL A 85 -5.36 -2.18 -11.56
CA VAL A 85 -5.40 -2.14 -13.04
C VAL A 85 -4.03 -2.52 -13.57
N GLN A 86 -3.95 -3.21 -14.71
CA GLN A 86 -2.68 -3.54 -15.34
C GLN A 86 -1.96 -2.27 -15.83
N LYS A 87 -0.66 -2.16 -15.53
CA LYS A 87 0.21 -1.05 -15.99
C LYS A 87 0.11 -0.84 -17.49
N SER A 88 0.08 -1.92 -18.26
CA SER A 88 0.03 -1.86 -19.72
C SER A 88 -1.21 -1.12 -20.25
N GLU A 89 -2.37 -1.29 -19.61
CA GLU A 89 -3.60 -0.61 -20.02
C GLU A 89 -3.55 0.89 -19.70
N LEU A 90 -2.94 1.26 -18.57
CA LEU A 90 -2.72 2.67 -18.22
C LEU A 90 -1.77 3.35 -19.21
N MET A 91 -0.66 2.69 -19.54
CA MET A 91 0.32 3.20 -20.50
C MET A 91 -0.27 3.33 -21.91
N GLU A 92 -1.09 2.38 -22.36
CA GLU A 92 -1.80 2.47 -23.65
C GLU A 92 -2.75 3.67 -23.70
N ALA A 93 -3.36 4.01 -22.56
CA ALA A 93 -4.20 5.20 -22.41
C ALA A 93 -3.41 6.51 -22.21
N GLY A 94 -2.07 6.46 -22.21
CA GLY A 94 -1.21 7.63 -21.98
C GLY A 94 -1.17 8.10 -20.53
N VAL A 95 -1.56 7.25 -19.58
CA VAL A 95 -1.45 7.50 -18.14
C VAL A 95 -0.12 6.93 -17.66
N ASP A 96 0.75 7.80 -17.14
CA ASP A 96 2.03 7.40 -16.52
C ASP A 96 1.77 6.87 -15.09
N PRO A 97 2.01 5.57 -14.82
CA PRO A 97 1.60 4.89 -13.58
C PRO A 97 2.54 5.05 -12.38
#